data_AF-A0A7Y7CB17-F1
#
_entry.id   AF-A0A7Y7CB17-F1
#
_cell.length_a   1.000
_cell.length_b   1.000
_cell.length_c   1.000
_cell.angle_alpha   90.00
_cell.angle_beta   90.00
_cell.angle_gamma   90.00
#
_symmetry.space_group_name_H-M   'P 1'
#
loop_
_entity.id
_entity.type
_entity.pdbx_description
1 polymer ?
#
loop_
_entity_poly.entity_id
_entity_poly.type
_entity_poly.pdbx_seq_one_letter_code
_entity_poly.pdbx_strand_id
1 'polypeptide(L)'
;MSDVTDNTVKPSAVKHLRIPLLLVTAALSMGSGMGNPGCGSSSDNKCRGDCAIDGTYVIRFEDTTSLSADCAQAGLMLPEGGQLLITREGDTTVVRASLGDVQLTGDYYGGSYTGMSLSGRTTVQFNEQPDSELSFFLNGYFEEAPARGDTRAVFSATYSASRVNVPAGEPACEVYRRFTATR
;
A
#
# COMPACT_ATOMS: atom_id res chain seq x y z
N MET A 1 -56.35 71.52 -17.41
CA MET A 1 -56.17 71.22 -15.97
C MET A 1 -54.75 70.75 -15.83
N SER A 2 -53.87 71.64 -15.36
CA SER A 2 -52.47 71.35 -15.09
C SER A 2 -52.38 70.75 -13.70
N ASP A 3 -51.71 69.62 -13.54
CA ASP A 3 -51.25 69.15 -12.24
C ASP A 3 -49.72 69.20 -12.20
N VAL A 4 -49.25 69.91 -11.18
CA VAL A 4 -47.87 70.01 -10.72
C VAL A 4 -47.70 68.93 -9.65
N THR A 5 -46.65 68.13 -9.74
CA THR A 5 -45.84 67.83 -8.54
C THR A 5 -44.48 67.26 -8.93
N ASP A 6 -43.47 68.04 -8.58
CA ASP A 6 -42.06 67.68 -8.46
C ASP A 6 -41.89 66.59 -7.39
N ASN A 7 -41.04 65.59 -7.67
CA ASN A 7 -40.40 64.82 -6.62
C ASN A 7 -39.03 64.33 -7.13
N THR A 8 -38.02 65.10 -6.74
CA THR A 8 -36.60 64.80 -6.84
C THR A 8 -36.25 63.47 -6.15
N VAL A 9 -35.78 62.47 -6.89
CA VAL A 9 -35.23 61.22 -6.32
C VAL A 9 -33.73 61.14 -6.56
N LYS A 10 -32.99 61.10 -5.45
CA LYS A 10 -31.53 61.00 -5.31
C LYS A 10 -31.02 59.62 -5.79
N PRO A 11 -29.88 59.50 -6.49
CA PRO A 11 -29.42 58.23 -7.02
C PRO A 11 -28.76 57.39 -5.91
N SER A 12 -29.35 56.22 -5.61
CA SER A 12 -28.74 55.22 -4.71
C SER A 12 -27.82 54.31 -5.50
N ALA A 13 -26.60 54.16 -5.00
CA ALA A 13 -25.48 53.48 -5.63
C ALA A 13 -25.76 52.00 -5.92
N VAL A 14 -25.48 51.60 -7.15
CA VAL A 14 -25.53 50.23 -7.65
C VAL A 14 -24.49 49.37 -6.92
N LYS A 15 -24.94 48.38 -6.13
CA LYS A 15 -24.06 47.32 -5.61
C LYS A 15 -24.08 46.13 -6.58
N HIS A 16 -23.11 46.10 -7.48
CA HIS A 16 -22.83 44.92 -8.30
C HIS A 16 -22.22 43.82 -7.42
N LEU A 17 -23.03 42.83 -7.04
CA LEU A 17 -22.55 41.62 -6.39
C LEU A 17 -21.91 40.72 -7.46
N ARG A 18 -20.58 40.83 -7.61
CA ARG A 18 -19.78 39.93 -8.45
C ARG A 18 -19.56 38.63 -7.69
N ILE A 19 -20.37 37.62 -7.96
CA ILE A 19 -20.15 36.26 -7.48
C ILE A 19 -19.13 35.61 -8.42
N PRO A 20 -17.92 35.25 -7.97
CA PRO A 20 -17.02 34.44 -8.77
C PRO A 20 -17.62 33.03 -8.83
N LEU A 21 -18.15 32.67 -10.00
CA LEU A 21 -18.56 31.30 -10.29
C LEU A 21 -17.28 30.45 -10.37
N LEU A 22 -16.91 29.81 -9.26
CA LEU A 22 -15.92 28.73 -9.26
C LEU A 22 -16.53 27.57 -10.05
N LEU A 23 -16.21 27.53 -11.35
CA LEU A 23 -16.39 26.37 -12.21
C LEU A 23 -15.49 25.26 -11.66
N VAL A 24 -16.02 24.49 -10.71
CA VAL A 24 -15.49 23.18 -10.36
C VAL A 24 -15.85 22.26 -11.54
N THR A 25 -14.97 22.22 -12.54
CA THR A 25 -14.93 21.09 -13.47
C THR A 25 -14.38 19.91 -12.68
N ALA A 26 -15.23 19.28 -11.87
CA ALA A 26 -15.00 17.92 -11.44
C ALA A 26 -15.11 17.08 -12.72
N ALA A 27 -14.00 16.95 -13.43
CA ALA A 27 -13.80 15.90 -14.39
C ALA A 27 -13.83 14.59 -13.58
N LEU A 28 -15.04 14.06 -13.39
CA LEU A 28 -15.24 12.65 -13.16
C LEU A 28 -14.83 11.96 -14.46
N SER A 29 -13.52 11.85 -14.70
CA SER A 29 -13.00 10.83 -15.59
C SER A 29 -13.24 9.49 -14.89
N MET A 30 -14.48 9.02 -14.91
CA MET A 30 -14.80 7.61 -14.73
C MET A 30 -14.27 6.92 -15.98
N GLY A 31 -12.95 6.72 -16.02
CA GLY A 31 -12.33 5.81 -16.96
C GLY A 31 -12.98 4.46 -16.74
N SER A 32 -13.64 3.95 -17.77
CA SER A 32 -14.28 2.66 -17.75
C SER A 32 -13.28 1.62 -17.23
N GLY A 33 -13.65 0.94 -16.16
CA GLY A 33 -12.90 -0.16 -15.57
C GLY A 33 -12.77 -1.32 -16.55
N MET A 34 -11.82 -1.22 -17.47
CA MET A 34 -11.17 -2.39 -18.03
C MET A 34 -10.55 -3.12 -16.84
N GLY A 35 -11.04 -4.33 -16.57
CA GLY A 35 -10.66 -5.13 -15.40
C GLY A 35 -9.16 -5.09 -15.15
N ASN A 36 -8.81 -4.83 -13.90
CA ASN A 36 -7.42 -4.67 -13.45
C ASN A 36 -6.59 -5.91 -13.85
N PRO A 37 -5.43 -5.75 -14.53
CA PRO A 37 -4.59 -6.88 -14.93
C PRO A 37 -3.99 -7.55 -13.70
N GLY A 38 -4.69 -8.55 -13.19
CA GLY A 38 -4.18 -9.42 -12.14
C GLY A 38 -4.55 -10.87 -12.40
N CYS A 39 -4.17 -11.73 -11.47
CA CYS A 39 -4.43 -13.17 -11.59
C CYS A 39 -5.91 -13.45 -11.38
N GLY A 40 -6.54 -14.16 -12.32
CA GLY A 40 -7.99 -14.37 -12.28
C GLY A 40 -8.44 -15.04 -10.98
N SER A 41 -9.61 -14.66 -10.46
CA SER A 41 -10.19 -15.21 -9.23
C SER A 41 -10.95 -16.54 -9.42
N SER A 42 -10.99 -17.08 -10.65
CA SER A 42 -11.69 -18.31 -11.00
C SER A 42 -10.72 -19.35 -11.53
N SER A 43 -10.73 -20.56 -10.93
CA SER A 43 -10.21 -21.90 -11.33
C SER A 43 -8.91 -22.09 -12.14
N ASP A 44 -8.50 -21.09 -12.91
CA ASP A 44 -7.45 -21.17 -13.90
C ASP A 44 -6.10 -20.76 -13.33
N ASN A 45 -6.03 -20.22 -12.10
CA ASN A 45 -4.81 -19.80 -11.39
C ASN A 45 -3.80 -19.01 -12.25
N LYS A 46 -4.27 -18.44 -13.36
CA LYS A 46 -3.44 -17.84 -14.39
C LYS A 46 -3.49 -16.33 -14.29
N CYS A 47 -2.31 -15.74 -14.31
CA CYS A 47 -2.12 -14.31 -14.43
C CYS A 47 -2.20 -13.91 -15.90
N ARG A 48 -2.97 -12.85 -16.18
CA ARG A 48 -2.96 -12.26 -17.51
C ARG A 48 -1.57 -11.67 -17.79
N GLY A 49 -1.14 -11.75 -19.05
CA GLY A 49 0.20 -11.36 -19.48
C GLY A 49 0.55 -9.87 -19.30
N ASP A 50 -0.44 -9.05 -18.94
CA ASP A 50 -0.31 -7.63 -18.62
C ASP A 50 -0.11 -7.36 -17.12
N CYS A 51 0.06 -8.39 -16.28
CA CYS A 51 0.38 -8.19 -14.86
C CYS A 51 1.89 -8.16 -14.59
N ALA A 52 2.45 -6.96 -14.46
CA ALA A 52 3.89 -6.71 -14.32
C ALA A 52 4.28 -6.29 -12.89
N ILE A 53 3.94 -7.13 -11.90
CA ILE A 53 4.27 -6.92 -10.48
C ILE A 53 5.74 -7.24 -10.13
N ASP A 54 6.48 -7.83 -11.06
CA ASP A 54 7.89 -8.17 -10.84
C ASP A 54 8.74 -6.90 -10.73
N GLY A 55 9.62 -6.85 -9.74
CA GLY A 55 10.57 -5.75 -9.60
C GLY A 55 10.98 -5.47 -8.17
N THR A 56 11.76 -4.41 -8.02
CA THR A 56 12.31 -3.98 -6.74
C THR A 56 11.55 -2.76 -6.23
N TYR A 57 11.02 -2.85 -5.02
CA TYR A 57 10.20 -1.82 -4.40
C TYR A 57 10.89 -1.28 -3.15
N VAL A 58 11.06 0.03 -3.06
CA VAL A 58 11.67 0.68 -1.88
C VAL A 58 10.60 0.95 -0.82
N ILE A 59 10.83 0.44 0.38
CA ILE A 59 9.90 0.48 1.51
C ILE A 59 9.97 1.82 2.25
N ARG A 60 8.79 2.36 2.59
CA ARG A 60 8.58 3.53 3.43
C ARG A 60 7.46 3.26 4.43
N PHE A 61 7.79 3.23 5.71
CA PHE A 61 6.84 3.06 6.80
C PHE A 61 6.09 4.35 7.10
N GLU A 62 4.80 4.24 7.44
CA GLU A 62 3.99 5.37 7.94
C GLU A 62 4.46 5.81 9.33
N ASP A 63 4.92 4.85 10.15
CA ASP A 63 5.48 5.07 11.47
C ASP A 63 6.87 4.42 11.56
N THR A 64 7.88 5.25 11.79
CA THR A 64 9.30 4.86 11.91
C THR A 64 9.80 4.87 13.35
N THR A 65 8.88 4.96 14.33
CA THR A 65 9.22 4.85 15.75
C THR A 65 10.02 3.58 16.00
N SER A 66 11.16 3.74 16.69
CA SER A 66 12.04 2.62 17.03
C SER A 66 11.28 1.48 17.71
N LEU A 67 11.62 0.26 17.34
CA LEU A 67 11.06 -0.93 17.96
C LEU A 67 11.46 -1.03 19.44
N SER A 68 10.71 -1.82 20.21
CA SER A 68 11.04 -2.09 21.61
C SER A 68 12.42 -2.73 21.74
N ALA A 69 13.03 -2.59 22.91
CA ALA A 69 14.31 -3.24 23.22
C ALA A 69 14.24 -4.76 23.01
N ASP A 70 13.12 -5.38 23.37
CA ASP A 70 12.85 -6.80 23.18
C ASP A 70 12.90 -7.22 21.69
N CYS A 71 12.33 -6.41 20.80
CA CYS A 71 12.39 -6.67 19.36
C CYS A 71 13.78 -6.45 18.78
N ALA A 72 14.47 -5.39 19.22
CA ALA A 72 15.85 -5.13 18.80
C ALA A 72 16.80 -6.24 19.29
N GLN A 73 16.59 -6.72 20.52
CA GLN A 73 17.27 -7.90 21.05
C GLN A 73 16.98 -9.09 20.17
N ALA A 74 15.74 -9.38 19.79
CA ALA A 74 15.42 -10.46 18.86
C ALA A 74 15.99 -10.30 17.42
N GLY A 75 16.79 -9.25 17.15
CA GLY A 75 17.37 -8.96 15.84
C GLY A 75 16.38 -8.38 14.83
N LEU A 76 15.16 -8.04 15.28
CA LEU A 76 14.15 -7.44 14.42
C LEU A 76 14.41 -5.94 14.28
N MET A 77 14.45 -5.47 13.03
CA MET A 77 14.49 -4.05 12.68
C MET A 77 13.42 -3.75 11.64
N LEU A 78 12.96 -2.49 11.59
CA LEU A 78 12.15 -2.03 10.46
C LEU A 78 13.05 -1.84 9.24
N PRO A 79 12.75 -2.46 8.08
CA PRO A 79 13.52 -2.30 6.85
C PRO A 79 13.19 -0.98 6.14
N GLU A 80 13.22 0.15 6.86
CA GLU A 80 12.96 1.49 6.31
C GLU A 80 13.99 1.85 5.23
N GLY A 81 13.52 2.22 4.03
CA GLY A 81 14.38 2.42 2.87
C GLY A 81 14.97 1.15 2.27
N GLY A 82 14.66 -0.02 2.85
CA GLY A 82 15.03 -1.33 2.31
C GLY A 82 14.28 -1.67 1.03
N GLN A 83 14.75 -2.73 0.36
CA GLN A 83 14.18 -3.20 -0.90
C GLN A 83 13.38 -4.49 -0.69
N LEU A 84 12.15 -4.49 -1.19
CA LEU A 84 11.33 -5.67 -1.38
C LEU A 84 11.42 -6.06 -2.86
N LEU A 85 12.13 -7.14 -3.17
CA LEU A 85 12.16 -7.70 -4.52
C LEU A 85 11.02 -8.70 -4.66
N ILE A 86 10.13 -8.48 -5.64
CA ILE A 86 8.98 -9.33 -5.94
C ILE A 86 9.23 -10.03 -7.27
N THR A 87 8.94 -11.33 -7.33
CA THR A 87 9.03 -12.16 -8.53
C THR A 87 7.89 -13.16 -8.57
N ARG A 88 7.10 -13.10 -9.63
CA ARG A 88 6.02 -14.03 -9.91
C ARG A 88 6.54 -15.32 -10.54
N GLU A 89 5.95 -16.44 -10.15
CA GLU A 89 6.34 -17.75 -10.67
C GLU A 89 5.53 -18.08 -11.94
N GLY A 90 6.16 -17.94 -13.10
CA GLY A 90 5.56 -18.28 -14.39
C GLY A 90 4.28 -17.49 -14.67
N ASP A 91 3.21 -18.16 -15.08
CA ASP A 91 1.87 -17.59 -15.23
C ASP A 91 0.96 -17.84 -14.02
N THR A 92 1.51 -18.25 -12.87
CA THR A 92 0.72 -18.64 -11.68
C THR A 92 0.45 -17.49 -10.70
N THR A 93 -0.49 -17.68 -9.78
CA THR A 93 -0.75 -16.77 -8.64
C THR A 93 0.42 -16.70 -7.64
N VAL A 94 1.36 -17.64 -7.70
CA VAL A 94 2.45 -17.75 -6.74
C VAL A 94 3.45 -16.63 -6.93
N VAL A 95 3.79 -15.99 -5.83
CA VAL A 95 4.76 -14.91 -5.75
C VAL A 95 5.83 -15.26 -4.74
N ARG A 96 7.08 -15.08 -5.15
CA ARG A 96 8.25 -15.07 -4.28
C ARG A 96 8.66 -13.64 -4.05
N ALA A 97 9.10 -13.34 -2.85
CA ALA A 97 9.70 -12.06 -2.56
C ALA A 97 10.91 -12.22 -1.66
N SER A 98 11.80 -11.23 -1.69
CA SER A 98 12.90 -11.14 -0.73
C SER A 98 12.91 -9.77 -0.07
N LEU A 99 13.10 -9.78 1.24
CA LEU A 99 13.19 -8.61 2.10
C LEU A 99 14.51 -8.70 2.87
N GLY A 100 15.55 -8.09 2.33
CA GLY A 100 16.93 -8.39 2.76
C GLY A 100 17.23 -9.88 2.57
N ASP A 101 17.66 -10.55 3.62
CA ASP A 101 17.97 -11.99 3.61
C ASP A 101 16.73 -12.88 3.82
N VAL A 102 15.57 -12.30 4.15
CA VAL A 102 14.34 -13.06 4.38
C VAL A 102 13.67 -13.38 3.05
N GLN A 103 13.53 -14.66 2.75
CA GLN A 103 12.72 -15.14 1.64
C GLN A 103 11.26 -15.26 2.08
N LEU A 104 10.37 -14.68 1.28
CA LEU A 104 8.93 -14.70 1.46
C LEU A 104 8.28 -15.44 0.30
N THR A 105 7.18 -16.12 0.56
CA THR A 105 6.34 -16.76 -0.46
C THR A 105 4.88 -16.50 -0.14
N GLY A 106 4.08 -16.40 -1.18
CA GLY A 106 2.63 -16.42 -1.06
C GLY A 106 1.97 -16.20 -2.40
N ASP A 107 0.85 -15.48 -2.40
CA ASP A 107 -0.03 -15.40 -3.56
C ASP A 107 -0.39 -13.96 -3.89
N TYR A 108 -0.61 -13.71 -5.18
CA TYR A 108 -1.20 -12.50 -5.71
C TYR A 108 -2.47 -12.81 -6.48
N TYR A 109 -3.58 -12.20 -6.08
CA TYR A 109 -4.88 -12.34 -6.72
C TYR A 109 -5.32 -11.00 -7.32
N GLY A 110 -5.76 -11.05 -8.58
CA GLY A 110 -6.37 -9.93 -9.29
C GLY A 110 -7.89 -9.96 -9.23
N GLY A 111 -8.52 -8.80 -9.37
CA GLY A 111 -9.97 -8.65 -9.41
C GLY A 111 -10.42 -7.34 -8.76
N SER A 112 -11.56 -7.38 -8.06
CA SER A 112 -12.09 -6.25 -7.28
C SER A 112 -11.14 -5.77 -6.18
N TYR A 113 -10.22 -6.63 -5.75
CA TYR A 113 -9.15 -6.34 -4.80
C TYR A 113 -7.86 -7.00 -5.32
N THR A 114 -6.82 -6.22 -5.53
CA THR A 114 -5.46 -6.63 -5.92
C THR A 114 -4.67 -7.08 -4.69
N GLY A 115 -5.10 -8.15 -4.03
CA GLY A 115 -4.50 -8.60 -2.78
C GLY A 115 -3.22 -9.39 -3.01
N MET A 116 -2.17 -9.06 -2.25
CA MET A 116 -0.96 -9.88 -2.12
C MET A 116 -0.72 -10.23 -0.65
N SER A 117 -0.48 -11.51 -0.39
CA SER A 117 -0.10 -12.02 0.92
C SER A 117 1.24 -12.73 0.79
N LEU A 118 2.23 -12.34 1.59
CA LEU A 118 3.57 -12.88 1.58
C LEU A 118 3.93 -13.31 3.01
N SER A 119 4.55 -14.48 3.15
CA SER A 119 4.98 -14.97 4.46
C SER A 119 6.35 -15.64 4.37
N GLY A 120 7.11 -15.58 5.45
CA GLY A 120 8.41 -16.25 5.54
C GLY A 120 8.91 -16.27 6.97
N ARG A 121 9.97 -17.04 7.21
CA ARG A 121 10.59 -17.18 8.53
C ARG A 121 12.10 -17.17 8.43
N THR A 122 12.75 -16.74 9.50
CA THR A 122 14.20 -16.88 9.69
C THR A 122 14.48 -17.30 11.13
N THR A 123 15.51 -18.11 11.33
CA THR A 123 15.94 -18.51 12.68
C THR A 123 16.64 -17.36 13.38
N VAL A 124 16.41 -17.23 14.69
CA VAL A 124 17.09 -16.22 15.50
C VAL A 124 18.35 -16.83 16.11
N GLN A 125 19.51 -16.20 15.91
CA GLN A 125 20.81 -16.75 16.34
C GLN A 125 21.11 -16.43 17.83
N PHE A 126 20.21 -16.76 18.76
CA PHE A 126 20.40 -16.50 20.20
C PHE A 126 20.96 -17.65 21.04
N ASN A 127 21.39 -18.78 20.42
CA ASN A 127 21.78 -19.99 21.15
C ASN A 127 20.70 -20.44 22.16
N GLU A 128 19.43 -20.33 21.76
CA GLU A 128 18.28 -20.73 22.56
C GLU A 128 17.90 -22.18 22.25
N GLN A 129 17.28 -22.87 23.21
CA GLN A 129 16.79 -24.24 23.00
C GLN A 129 15.30 -24.33 23.40
N PRO A 130 14.37 -24.53 22.45
CA PRO A 130 14.57 -24.60 21.00
C PRO A 130 14.95 -23.26 20.38
N ASP A 131 15.48 -23.27 19.16
CA ASP A 131 15.74 -22.05 18.39
C ASP A 131 14.42 -21.29 18.16
N SER A 132 14.38 -20.03 18.59
CA SER A 132 13.30 -19.12 18.21
C SER A 132 13.38 -18.80 16.71
N GLU A 133 12.24 -18.45 16.12
CA GLU A 133 12.17 -17.93 14.75
C GLU A 133 11.55 -16.52 14.75
N LEU A 134 11.93 -15.68 13.79
CA LEU A 134 11.12 -14.52 13.40
C LEU A 134 10.21 -14.95 12.25
N SER A 135 8.91 -14.78 12.44
CA SER A 135 7.88 -14.96 11.42
C SER A 135 7.50 -13.61 10.84
N PHE A 136 7.49 -13.51 9.51
CA PHE A 136 7.13 -12.31 8.76
C PHE A 136 5.87 -12.58 7.96
N PHE A 137 4.99 -11.58 7.92
CA PHE A 137 3.77 -11.59 7.13
C PHE A 137 3.52 -10.20 6.56
N LEU A 138 3.49 -10.10 5.23
CA LEU A 138 3.14 -8.88 4.52
C LEU A 138 1.79 -9.10 3.85
N ASN A 139 0.82 -8.25 4.15
CA ASN A 139 -0.49 -8.30 3.51
C ASN A 139 -0.85 -6.91 2.99
N GLY A 140 -1.12 -6.82 1.70
CA GLY A 140 -1.33 -5.55 1.04
C GLY A 140 -1.95 -5.66 -0.32
N TYR A 141 -1.91 -4.55 -1.05
CA TYR A 141 -2.46 -4.46 -2.38
C TYR A 141 -1.74 -3.40 -3.23
N PHE A 142 -1.88 -3.53 -4.54
CA PHE A 142 -1.52 -2.47 -5.48
C PHE A 142 -2.74 -1.58 -5.74
N GLU A 143 -2.63 -0.27 -5.53
CA GLU A 143 -3.73 0.68 -5.82
C GLU A 143 -4.22 0.53 -7.27
N GLU A 144 -3.27 0.42 -8.19
CA GLU A 144 -3.47 0.05 -9.59
C GLU A 144 -2.47 -1.07 -9.93
N ALA A 145 -2.93 -2.18 -10.52
CA ALA A 145 -1.98 -3.25 -10.86
C ALA A 145 -1.04 -2.75 -11.98
N PRO A 146 0.28 -2.89 -11.81
CA PRO A 146 1.22 -2.43 -12.81
C PRO A 146 1.05 -3.21 -14.12
N ALA A 147 0.68 -2.49 -15.18
CA ALA A 147 0.50 -3.08 -16.50
C ALA A 147 1.83 -3.40 -17.20
N ARG A 148 2.92 -2.72 -16.81
CA ARG A 148 4.26 -2.84 -17.40
C ARG A 148 5.34 -2.80 -16.32
N GLY A 149 6.50 -3.39 -16.63
CA GLY A 149 7.62 -3.48 -15.68
C GLY A 149 8.35 -2.15 -15.43
N ASP A 150 8.19 -1.18 -16.34
CA ASP A 150 8.84 0.13 -16.33
C ASP A 150 7.94 1.26 -15.78
N THR A 151 6.68 0.96 -15.47
CA THR A 151 5.77 1.93 -14.87
C THR A 151 5.92 1.97 -13.36
N ARG A 152 5.79 3.18 -12.79
CA ARG A 152 5.68 3.37 -11.34
C ARG A 152 4.59 2.46 -10.78
N ALA A 153 4.88 1.79 -9.68
CA ALA A 153 3.94 0.90 -9.01
C ALA A 153 4.03 1.10 -7.49
N VAL A 154 2.88 1.18 -6.82
CA VAL A 154 2.81 1.39 -5.38
C VAL A 154 2.10 0.20 -4.74
N PHE A 155 2.82 -0.50 -3.87
CA PHE A 155 2.30 -1.57 -3.04
C PHE A 155 2.05 -1.04 -1.63
N SER A 156 0.79 -0.97 -1.22
CA SER A 156 0.37 -0.52 0.11
C SER A 156 0.09 -1.73 0.97
N ALA A 157 0.81 -1.88 2.08
CA ALA A 157 0.80 -3.11 2.84
C ALA A 157 0.99 -2.91 4.34
N THR A 158 0.69 -3.97 5.06
CA THR A 158 0.99 -4.12 6.48
C THR A 158 2.17 -5.06 6.63
N TYR A 159 3.19 -4.62 7.34
CA TYR A 159 4.30 -5.40 7.85
C TYR A 159 3.94 -5.94 9.23
N SER A 160 3.80 -7.25 9.33
CA SER A 160 3.67 -7.97 10.59
C SER A 160 4.90 -8.84 10.79
N ALA A 161 5.59 -8.69 11.91
CA ALA A 161 6.69 -9.54 12.29
C ALA A 161 6.58 -9.92 13.76
N SER A 162 6.79 -11.20 14.08
CA SER A 162 6.73 -11.68 15.45
C SER A 162 7.76 -12.77 15.70
N ARG A 163 8.23 -12.85 16.94
CA ARG A 163 9.05 -13.97 17.40
C ARG A 163 8.14 -15.13 17.78
N VAL A 164 8.44 -16.31 17.26
CA VAL A 164 7.70 -17.56 17.49
C VAL A 164 8.65 -18.63 18.05
N ASN A 165 8.07 -19.71 18.61
CA ASN A 165 8.81 -20.75 19.35
C ASN A 165 9.63 -20.20 20.54
N VAL A 166 9.15 -19.13 21.15
CA VAL A 166 9.83 -18.41 22.24
C VAL A 166 9.87 -19.27 23.51
N PRO A 167 11.06 -19.55 24.09
CA PRO A 167 11.17 -20.23 25.37
C PRO A 167 10.42 -19.49 26.49
N ALA A 168 9.94 -20.22 27.50
CA ALA A 168 9.20 -19.61 28.61
C ALA A 168 10.10 -18.62 29.38
N GLY A 169 9.61 -17.39 29.55
CA GLY A 169 10.34 -16.31 30.25
C GLY A 169 11.16 -15.41 29.34
N GLU A 170 11.31 -15.75 28.05
CA GLU A 170 11.93 -14.88 27.06
C GLU A 170 10.95 -13.80 26.57
N PRO A 171 11.44 -12.61 26.19
CA PRO A 171 10.57 -11.51 25.78
C PRO A 171 9.90 -11.81 24.44
N ALA A 172 8.61 -11.55 24.38
CA ALA A 172 7.85 -11.57 23.14
C ALA A 172 8.20 -10.33 22.31
N CYS A 173 8.34 -10.50 21.01
CA CYS A 173 8.42 -9.39 20.06
C CYS A 173 7.29 -9.54 19.05
N GLU A 174 6.49 -8.48 18.90
CA GLU A 174 5.47 -8.37 17.88
C GLU A 174 5.45 -6.93 17.34
N VAL A 175 5.48 -6.82 16.02
CA VAL A 175 5.49 -5.56 15.30
C VAL A 175 4.42 -5.59 14.24
N TYR A 176 3.64 -4.52 14.20
CA TYR A 176 2.62 -4.27 13.18
C TYR A 176 2.78 -2.83 12.69
N ARG A 177 3.14 -2.65 11.42
CA ARG A 177 3.34 -1.31 10.83
C ARG A 177 2.85 -1.27 9.39
N ARG A 178 2.23 -0.16 9.01
CA ARG A 178 1.88 0.09 7.62
C ARG A 178 3.08 0.64 6.86
N PHE A 179 3.21 0.23 5.60
CA PHE A 179 4.21 0.76 4.70
C PHE A 179 3.67 0.87 3.28
N THR A 180 4.32 1.72 2.51
CA THR A 180 4.23 1.73 1.05
C THR A 180 5.56 1.26 0.48
N ALA A 181 5.53 0.49 -0.59
CA ALA A 181 6.71 0.12 -1.34
C ALA A 181 6.55 0.57 -2.79
N THR A 182 7.50 1.36 -3.28
CA THR A 182 7.42 1.97 -4.62
C THR A 182 8.52 1.45 -5.51
N ARG A 183 8.15 1.01 -6.72
CA ARG A 183 9.05 0.77 -7.84
C ARG A 183 9.05 1.99 -8.75
#